data_AF-A0A094ISX0-F1
#
_entry.id   AF-A0A094ISX0-F1
#
_cell.length_a   1.000
_cell.length_b   1.000
_cell.length_c   1.000
_cell.angle_alpha   90.00
_cell.angle_beta   90.00
_cell.angle_gamma   90.00
#
_symmetry.space_group_name_H-M   'P 1'
#
loop_
_entity.id
_entity.type
_entity.pdbx_description
1 polymer ?
#
loop_
_entity_poly.entity_id
_entity_poly.type
_entity_poly.pdbx_seq_one_letter_code
_entity_poly.pdbx_strand_id
1 'polypeptide(L)'
;MDSPKYSKFDISAVTYKVVNGKDIKAYVLTPKNIPSGNHPIVVKFHGGFFVSGNSLYPDWYPQWSLDYCLLHSAIIVTGDYRLLPEAAGAEIYEDVSDVWDWIRNHLQPHLDSSKPGVQADFDKILLQGESAGGAISIVSALSQLKVVLTWVTHRLLRGRMKEKVVD
;
A
#
# COMPACT_ATOMS: atom_id res chain seq x y z
N MET A 1 8.34 12.98 5.08
CA MET A 1 7.75 12.85 3.72
C MET A 1 8.70 13.33 2.64
N ASP A 2 9.84 13.90 3.02
CA ASP A 2 10.66 14.77 2.16
C ASP A 2 11.77 14.01 1.43
N SER A 3 11.69 12.67 1.41
CA SER A 3 12.65 11.87 0.66
C SER A 3 12.46 12.11 -0.84
N PRO A 4 13.53 12.41 -1.60
CA PRO A 4 13.47 12.56 -3.06
C PRO A 4 12.85 11.36 -3.77
N LYS A 5 12.89 10.19 -3.12
CA LYS A 5 12.28 8.94 -3.56
C LYS A 5 10.80 9.06 -3.90
N TYR A 6 10.05 9.89 -3.18
CA TYR A 6 8.61 10.08 -3.39
C TYR A 6 8.28 11.32 -4.22
N SER A 7 9.28 12.01 -4.78
CA SER A 7 9.10 13.30 -5.49
C SER A 7 8.11 13.27 -6.65
N LYS A 8 7.83 12.09 -7.23
CA LYS A 8 6.85 11.88 -8.30
C LYS A 8 5.41 11.69 -7.82
N PHE A 9 5.19 11.68 -6.52
CA PHE A 9 3.88 11.51 -5.90
C PHE A 9 3.51 12.76 -5.10
N ASP A 10 2.21 13.07 -5.08
CA ASP A 10 1.61 13.92 -4.06
C ASP A 10 1.24 13.01 -2.89
N ILE A 11 1.69 13.37 -1.68
CA ILE A 11 1.49 12.55 -0.47
C ILE A 11 0.61 13.33 0.48
N SER A 12 -0.48 12.71 0.92
CA SER A 12 -1.34 13.23 1.98
C SER A 12 -1.33 12.26 3.17
N ALA A 13 -1.16 12.78 4.38
CA ALA A 13 -1.41 12.04 5.61
C ALA A 13 -2.85 12.23 6.07
N VAL A 14 -3.45 11.15 6.54
CA VAL A 14 -4.77 11.11 7.14
C VAL A 14 -4.68 10.37 8.46
N THR A 15 -5.38 10.84 9.49
CA THR A 15 -5.54 10.09 10.74
C THR A 15 -6.76 9.19 10.55
N TYR A 16 -6.57 7.87 10.56
CA TYR A 16 -7.68 6.92 10.41
C TYR A 16 -8.15 6.38 11.76
N LYS A 17 -7.29 6.44 12.79
CA LYS A 17 -7.59 5.97 14.15
C LYS A 17 -6.85 6.81 15.18
N VAL A 18 -7.45 6.99 16.36
CA VAL A 18 -6.81 7.61 17.52
C VAL A 18 -6.87 6.63 18.68
N VAL A 19 -5.72 6.28 19.25
CA VAL A 19 -5.62 5.38 20.41
C VAL A 19 -4.85 6.10 21.51
N ASN A 20 -5.45 6.21 22.71
CA ASN A 20 -4.85 6.89 23.86
C ASN A 20 -4.36 8.32 23.54
N GLY A 21 -5.12 9.05 22.73
CA GLY A 21 -4.78 10.41 22.30
C GLY A 21 -3.64 10.49 21.27
N LYS A 22 -3.19 9.36 20.72
CA LYS A 22 -2.18 9.30 19.66
C LYS A 22 -2.82 8.92 18.33
N ASP A 23 -2.56 9.74 17.33
CA ASP A 23 -2.96 9.49 15.94
C ASP A 23 -2.19 8.31 15.35
N ILE A 24 -2.93 7.42 14.69
CA ILE A 24 -2.41 6.41 13.80
C ILE A 24 -2.79 6.82 12.38
N LYS A 25 -1.77 6.91 11.52
CA LYS A 25 -1.86 7.58 10.22
C LYS A 25 -1.89 6.59 9.09
N ALA A 26 -2.63 6.94 8.05
CA ALA A 26 -2.45 6.39 6.72
C ALA A 26 -1.93 7.48 5.79
N TYR A 27 -1.31 7.06 4.71
CA TYR A 27 -0.77 7.94 3.68
C TYR A 27 -1.31 7.50 2.33
N VAL A 28 -1.83 8.46 1.59
CA VAL A 28 -2.23 8.28 0.20
C VAL A 28 -1.17 8.93 -0.67
N LEU A 29 -0.53 8.15 -1.53
CA LEU A 29 0.41 8.65 -2.52
C LEU A 29 -0.23 8.53 -3.89
N THR A 30 -0.41 9.68 -4.54
CA THR A 30 -1.01 9.74 -5.87
C THR A 30 0.04 10.23 -6.86
N PRO A 31 0.30 9.53 -7.98
CA PRO A 31 1.20 10.03 -9.02
C PRO A 31 0.87 11.47 -9.42
N LYS A 32 1.87 12.35 -9.52
CA LYS A 32 1.66 13.77 -9.84
C LYS A 32 0.92 13.97 -11.16
N ASN A 33 1.29 13.19 -12.18
CA ASN A 33 0.75 13.25 -13.54
C ASN A 33 -0.33 12.19 -13.79
N ILE A 34 -1.03 11.72 -12.75
CA ILE A 34 -2.14 10.77 -12.92
C ILE A 34 -3.24 11.42 -13.79
N PRO A 35 -3.74 10.76 -14.85
CA PRO A 35 -4.85 11.29 -15.62
C PRO A 35 -6.17 11.14 -14.86
N SER A 36 -7.19 11.92 -15.22
CA SER A 36 -8.54 11.69 -14.71
C SER A 36 -9.06 10.31 -15.14
N GLY A 37 -9.82 9.64 -14.28
CA GLY A 37 -10.34 8.29 -14.54
C GLY A 37 -10.26 7.38 -13.32
N ASN A 38 -10.51 6.09 -13.57
CA ASN A 38 -10.51 5.04 -12.55
C ASN A 38 -9.16 4.30 -12.52
N HIS A 39 -8.55 4.20 -11.34
CA HIS A 39 -7.16 3.75 -11.18
C HIS A 39 -7.02 2.65 -10.13
N PRO A 40 -6.15 1.64 -10.38
CA PRO A 40 -5.92 0.56 -9.43
C PRO A 40 -5.33 1.08 -8.11
N ILE A 41 -5.58 0.34 -7.04
CA ILE A 41 -5.10 0.67 -5.69
C ILE A 41 -4.00 -0.31 -5.30
N VAL A 42 -2.88 0.20 -4.78
CA VAL A 42 -1.85 -0.60 -4.13
C VAL A 42 -1.87 -0.31 -2.63
N VAL A 43 -2.25 -1.30 -1.83
CA VAL A 43 -2.23 -1.19 -0.38
C VAL A 43 -0.93 -1.78 0.15
N LYS A 44 -0.09 -0.97 0.81
CA LYS A 44 1.21 -1.38 1.35
C LYS A 44 1.24 -1.36 2.87
N PHE A 45 1.76 -2.43 3.48
CA PHE A 45 2.16 -2.46 4.89
C PHE A 45 3.69 -2.59 5.00
N HIS A 46 4.29 -1.88 5.97
CA HIS A 46 5.75 -1.89 6.14
C HIS A 46 6.26 -3.14 6.88
N GLY A 47 7.53 -3.48 6.68
CA GLY A 47 8.23 -4.48 7.50
C GLY A 47 8.73 -3.94 8.84
N GLY A 48 9.53 -4.73 9.56
CA GLY A 48 10.17 -4.28 10.82
C GLY A 48 9.87 -5.15 12.04
N PHE A 49 9.64 -6.45 11.83
CA PHE A 49 9.43 -7.46 12.88
C PHE A 49 8.28 -7.13 13.86
N PHE A 50 7.32 -6.30 13.45
CA PHE A 50 6.25 -5.75 14.28
C PHE A 50 6.70 -4.82 15.41
N VAL A 51 7.99 -4.50 15.52
CA VAL A 51 8.56 -3.69 16.61
C VAL A 51 9.16 -2.37 16.12
N SER A 52 9.25 -2.17 14.80
CA SER A 52 9.92 -1.01 14.21
C SER A 52 9.37 -0.68 12.82
N GLY A 53 9.75 0.49 12.32
CA GLY A 53 9.38 0.97 10.99
C GLY A 53 8.22 1.96 10.99
N ASN A 54 7.94 2.46 9.80
CA ASN A 54 6.76 3.25 9.48
C ASN A 54 6.51 3.17 7.97
N SER A 55 5.31 3.55 7.56
CA SER A 55 4.79 3.42 6.20
C SER A 55 5.66 4.07 5.11
N LEU A 56 6.31 5.19 5.44
CA LEU A 56 7.08 5.99 4.48
C LEU A 56 8.58 5.92 4.70
N TYR A 57 9.08 4.95 5.47
CA TYR A 57 10.52 4.84 5.73
C TYR A 57 11.29 4.53 4.44
N PRO A 58 12.08 5.47 3.89
CA PRO A 58 12.55 5.39 2.50
C PRO A 58 13.48 4.21 2.20
N ASP A 59 14.29 3.80 3.18
CA ASP A 59 15.27 2.73 3.03
C ASP A 59 14.60 1.35 2.90
N TRP A 60 13.40 1.20 3.47
CA TRP A 60 12.64 -0.06 3.40
C TRP A 60 11.57 -0.05 2.30
N TYR A 61 11.31 1.10 1.69
CA TYR A 61 10.38 1.19 0.59
C TYR A 61 11.07 0.77 -0.72
N PRO A 62 10.71 -0.33 -1.40
CA PRO A 62 11.41 -0.73 -2.61
C PRO A 62 11.14 0.24 -3.77
N GLN A 63 12.18 0.67 -4.50
CA GLN A 63 12.03 1.60 -5.63
C GLN A 63 11.16 1.01 -6.75
N TRP A 64 11.33 -0.29 -7.04
CA TRP A 64 10.56 -0.98 -8.07
C TRP A 64 9.04 -0.91 -7.84
N SER A 65 8.60 -0.85 -6.57
CA SER A 65 7.18 -0.76 -6.23
C SER A 65 6.61 0.60 -6.60
N LEU A 66 7.36 1.67 -6.33
CA LEU A 66 7.00 3.02 -6.75
C LEU A 66 6.98 3.13 -8.29
N ASP A 67 7.99 2.58 -8.96
CA ASP A 67 8.06 2.59 -10.42
C ASP A 67 6.90 1.80 -11.05
N TYR A 68 6.52 0.68 -10.46
CA TYR A 68 5.36 -0.12 -10.86
C TYR A 68 4.05 0.67 -10.72
N CYS A 69 3.86 1.37 -9.59
CA CYS A 69 2.68 2.20 -9.39
C CYS A 69 2.63 3.36 -10.40
N LEU A 70 3.77 3.99 -10.71
CA LEU A 70 3.84 5.03 -11.73
C LEU A 70 3.49 4.49 -13.13
N LEU A 71 3.99 3.31 -13.48
CA LEU A 71 3.70 2.67 -14.77
C LEU A 71 2.20 2.40 -14.97
N HIS A 72 1.50 2.04 -13.90
CA HIS A 72 0.08 1.69 -13.93
C HIS A 72 -0.86 2.80 -13.47
N SER A 73 -0.34 4.02 -13.23
CA SER A 73 -1.09 5.13 -12.64
C SER A 73 -1.81 4.75 -11.34
N ALA A 74 -1.22 3.84 -10.57
CA ALA A 74 -1.84 3.30 -9.37
C ALA A 74 -1.77 4.27 -8.18
N ILE A 75 -2.84 4.29 -7.39
CA ILE A 75 -2.92 5.03 -6.14
C ILE A 75 -2.37 4.14 -5.03
N ILE A 76 -1.40 4.64 -4.27
CA ILE A 76 -0.84 3.87 -3.16
C ILE A 76 -1.53 4.32 -1.87
N VAL A 77 -1.97 3.36 -1.07
CA VAL A 77 -2.40 3.60 0.32
C VAL A 77 -1.51 2.79 1.25
N THR A 78 -0.97 3.41 2.28
CA THR A 78 -0.14 2.71 3.28
C THR A 78 -0.49 3.21 4.67
N GLY A 79 -0.71 2.28 5.60
CA GLY A 79 -1.13 2.57 6.97
C GLY A 79 -0.03 2.23 7.97
N ASP A 80 0.25 3.16 8.88
CA ASP A 80 0.99 2.84 10.09
C ASP A 80 0.08 1.97 10.98
N TYR A 81 0.67 1.09 11.76
CA TYR A 81 -0.03 0.27 12.75
C TYR A 81 0.79 0.30 14.04
N ARG A 82 0.15 0.05 15.20
CA ARG A 82 0.88 0.03 16.48
C ARG A 82 1.96 -1.05 16.48
N LEU A 83 3.03 -0.83 17.24
CA LEU A 83 4.18 -1.73 17.30
C LEU A 83 4.23 -2.45 18.64
N LEU A 84 4.82 -3.64 18.64
CA LEU A 84 5.22 -4.35 19.84
C LEU A 84 6.46 -3.66 20.46
N PRO A 85 6.62 -3.70 21.80
CA PRO A 85 5.69 -4.29 22.77
C PRO A 85 4.59 -3.33 23.25
N GLU A 86 4.53 -2.09 22.76
CA GLU A 86 3.57 -1.07 23.22
C GLU A 86 2.10 -1.41 22.90
N ALA A 87 1.86 -2.25 21.90
CA ALA A 87 0.58 -2.89 21.62
C ALA A 87 0.72 -4.41 21.55
N ALA A 88 -0.37 -5.13 21.76
CA ALA A 88 -0.45 -6.57 21.59
C ALA A 88 -0.56 -6.96 20.10
N GLY A 89 -0.22 -8.21 19.78
CA GLY A 89 -0.30 -8.70 18.39
C GLY A 89 -1.71 -8.62 17.79
N ALA A 90 -2.76 -8.82 18.58
CA ALA A 90 -4.15 -8.69 18.12
C ALA A 90 -4.50 -7.25 17.73
N GLU A 91 -4.01 -6.28 18.50
CA GLU A 91 -4.24 -4.86 18.29
C GLU A 91 -3.63 -4.34 16.97
N ILE A 92 -2.55 -4.99 16.50
CA ILE A 92 -1.96 -4.72 15.18
C ILE A 92 -2.96 -5.06 14.06
N TYR A 93 -3.62 -6.22 14.16
CA TYR A 93 -4.59 -6.64 13.14
C TYR A 93 -5.91 -5.87 13.24
N GLU A 94 -6.29 -5.41 14.43
CA GLU A 94 -7.37 -4.43 14.60
C GLU A 94 -7.04 -3.13 13.86
N ASP A 95 -5.84 -2.57 14.07
CA ASP A 95 -5.41 -1.37 13.36
C ASP A 95 -5.41 -1.55 11.84
N VAL A 96 -5.02 -2.73 11.35
CA VAL A 96 -5.08 -3.09 9.92
C VAL A 96 -6.53 -3.15 9.42
N SER A 97 -7.45 -3.71 10.21
CA SER A 97 -8.88 -3.71 9.89
C SER A 97 -9.43 -2.29 9.77
N ASP A 98 -9.06 -1.41 10.71
CA ASP A 98 -9.49 -0.01 10.71
C ASP A 98 -8.92 0.77 9.51
N VAL A 99 -7.68 0.48 9.08
CA VAL A 99 -7.14 1.03 7.81
C VAL A 99 -8.00 0.61 6.63
N TRP A 100 -8.43 -0.66 6.58
CA TRP A 100 -9.28 -1.17 5.51
C TRP A 100 -10.67 -0.54 5.51
N ASP A 101 -11.25 -0.32 6.69
CA ASP A 101 -12.51 0.43 6.83
C ASP A 101 -12.35 1.86 6.34
N TRP A 102 -11.22 2.50 6.64
CA TRP A 102 -10.92 3.82 6.10
C TRP A 102 -10.77 3.80 4.57
N ILE A 103 -10.06 2.81 4.00
CA ILE A 103 -9.90 2.65 2.56
C ILE A 103 -11.28 2.55 1.87
N ARG A 104 -12.17 1.71 2.37
CA ARG A 104 -13.51 1.51 1.76
C ARG A 104 -14.40 2.74 1.85
N ASN A 105 -14.38 3.44 2.98
CA ASN A 105 -15.39 4.46 3.27
C ASN A 105 -14.90 5.89 3.02
N HIS A 106 -13.59 6.12 3.03
CA HIS A 106 -13.02 7.47 3.09
C HIS A 106 -11.94 7.75 2.03
N LEU A 107 -11.40 6.74 1.34
CA LEU A 107 -10.40 6.97 0.29
C LEU A 107 -10.97 7.79 -0.88
N GLN A 108 -12.13 7.43 -1.41
CA GLN A 108 -12.71 8.16 -2.55
C GLN A 108 -13.09 9.61 -2.18
N PRO A 109 -13.81 9.88 -1.05
CA PRO A 109 -14.05 11.25 -0.60
C PRO A 109 -12.77 12.08 -0.42
N HIS A 110 -11.70 11.45 0.06
CA HIS A 110 -10.39 12.10 0.20
C HIS A 110 -9.77 12.46 -1.15
N LEU A 111 -9.85 11.55 -2.14
CA LEU A 111 -9.38 11.80 -3.51
C LEU A 111 -10.20 12.88 -4.22
N ASP A 112 -11.53 12.88 -4.07
CA ASP A 112 -12.39 13.91 -4.65
C ASP A 112 -12.00 15.32 -4.18
N SER A 113 -11.53 15.43 -2.93
CA SER A 113 -11.10 16.68 -2.32
C SER A 113 -9.67 17.08 -2.69
N SER A 114 -8.74 16.12 -2.73
CA SER A 114 -7.31 16.39 -2.93
C SER A 114 -6.84 16.31 -4.38
N LYS A 115 -7.51 15.51 -5.22
CA LYS A 115 -7.18 15.31 -6.63
C LYS A 115 -8.43 15.04 -7.48
N PRO A 116 -9.25 16.07 -7.73
CA PRO A 116 -10.53 15.93 -8.43
C PRO A 116 -10.42 15.20 -9.77
N GLY A 117 -11.37 14.31 -10.04
CA GLY A 117 -11.41 13.50 -11.27
C GLY A 117 -10.58 12.21 -11.23
N VAL A 118 -9.86 11.95 -10.14
CA VAL A 118 -9.21 10.65 -9.88
C VAL A 118 -10.17 9.78 -9.06
N GLN A 119 -10.42 8.57 -9.54
CA GLN A 119 -11.28 7.58 -8.90
C GLN A 119 -10.47 6.33 -8.55
N ALA A 120 -10.74 5.74 -7.39
CA ALA A 120 -10.10 4.54 -6.90
C ALA A 120 -10.87 3.30 -7.35
N ASP A 121 -10.19 2.39 -8.04
CA ASP A 121 -10.76 1.15 -8.57
C ASP A 121 -10.72 0.05 -7.51
N PHE A 122 -11.77 -0.04 -6.69
CA PHE A 122 -11.90 -1.04 -5.63
C PHE A 122 -12.03 -2.48 -6.13
N ASP A 123 -12.21 -2.71 -7.44
CA ASP A 123 -12.15 -4.05 -8.04
C ASP A 123 -10.72 -4.44 -8.45
N LYS A 124 -9.77 -3.48 -8.45
CA LYS A 124 -8.34 -3.71 -8.78
C LYS A 124 -7.44 -3.28 -7.63
N ILE A 125 -7.42 -4.11 -6.59
CA ILE A 125 -6.57 -3.91 -5.41
C ILE A 125 -5.42 -4.91 -5.43
N LEU A 126 -4.19 -4.38 -5.37
CA LEU A 126 -2.98 -5.13 -5.13
C LEU A 126 -2.53 -4.92 -3.68
N LEU A 127 -2.24 -6.01 -2.97
CA LEU A 127 -1.60 -5.97 -1.65
C LEU A 127 -0.10 -6.15 -1.75
N GLN A 128 0.64 -5.35 -0.99
CA GLN A 128 2.09 -5.40 -0.93
C GLN A 128 2.59 -5.30 0.51
N GLY A 129 3.60 -6.08 0.86
CA GLY A 129 4.36 -5.87 2.08
C GLY A 129 5.60 -6.75 2.15
N GLU A 130 6.56 -6.34 2.96
CA GLU A 130 7.81 -7.06 3.19
C GLU A 130 7.90 -7.54 4.64
N SER A 131 8.38 -8.76 4.87
CA SER A 131 8.56 -9.33 6.23
C SER A 131 7.25 -9.29 7.05
N ALA A 132 7.21 -8.59 8.18
CA ALA A 132 6.00 -8.35 8.98
C ALA A 132 4.84 -7.77 8.15
N GLY A 133 5.11 -6.80 7.27
CA GLY A 133 4.12 -6.24 6.36
C GLY A 133 3.62 -7.25 5.33
N GLY A 134 4.46 -8.21 4.95
CA GLY A 134 4.07 -9.35 4.11
C GLY A 134 3.09 -10.27 4.83
N ALA A 135 3.33 -10.57 6.11
CA ALA A 135 2.39 -11.31 6.95
C ALA A 135 1.05 -10.58 7.08
N ILE A 136 1.07 -9.26 7.35
CA ILE A 136 -0.14 -8.42 7.37
C ILE A 136 -0.88 -8.46 6.03
N SER A 137 -0.16 -8.42 4.91
CA SER A 137 -0.74 -8.47 3.57
C SER A 137 -1.45 -9.79 3.29
N ILE A 138 -0.89 -10.92 3.73
CA ILE A 138 -1.52 -12.24 3.59
C ILE A 138 -2.79 -12.31 4.42
N VAL A 139 -2.74 -11.89 5.69
CA VAL A 139 -3.92 -11.88 6.57
C VAL A 139 -4.99 -10.94 6.05
N SER A 140 -4.60 -9.78 5.52
CA SER A 140 -5.50 -8.85 4.84
C SER A 140 -6.20 -9.53 3.65
N ALA A 141 -5.46 -10.19 2.77
CA ALA A 141 -6.08 -10.86 1.61
C ALA A 141 -7.07 -11.96 1.99
N LEU A 142 -6.84 -12.65 3.12
CA LEU A 142 -7.74 -13.70 3.63
C LEU A 142 -8.96 -13.15 4.37
N SER A 143 -8.86 -11.94 4.93
CA SER A 143 -9.94 -11.30 5.69
C SER A 143 -10.82 -10.37 4.84
N GLN A 144 -10.28 -9.83 3.74
CA GLN A 144 -11.00 -8.93 2.84
C GLN A 144 -11.53 -9.70 1.62
N LEU A 145 -12.85 -9.84 1.50
CA LEU A 145 -13.47 -10.41 0.30
C LEU A 145 -13.20 -9.48 -0.91
N LYS A 146 -12.58 -10.03 -1.96
CA LYS A 146 -12.13 -9.38 -3.23
C LYS A 146 -10.74 -8.72 -3.20
N VAL A 147 -9.68 -9.49 -2.87
CA VAL A 147 -8.30 -9.04 -3.14
C VAL A 147 -7.54 -10.08 -3.96
N VAL A 148 -6.84 -9.65 -5.02
CA VAL A 148 -5.91 -10.49 -5.79
C VAL A 148 -4.53 -10.40 -5.13
N LEU A 149 -4.09 -11.49 -4.51
CA LEU A 149 -2.76 -11.58 -3.89
C LEU A 149 -1.70 -11.80 -4.98
N THR A 150 -0.74 -10.88 -5.13
CA THR A 150 0.47 -11.12 -5.95
C THR A 150 1.69 -11.22 -5.06
N TRP A 151 2.36 -12.37 -5.09
CA TRP A 151 3.65 -12.60 -4.44
C TRP A 151 4.79 -12.34 -5.42
N VAL A 152 5.71 -11.43 -5.09
CA VAL A 152 6.97 -11.28 -5.84
C VAL A 152 8.13 -11.73 -4.95
N THR A 153 8.52 -13.01 -5.07
CA THR A 153 9.84 -13.46 -4.62
C THR A 153 10.87 -13.06 -5.67
N HIS A 154 12.03 -12.56 -5.26
CA HIS A 154 13.18 -12.27 -6.14
C HIS A 154 13.55 -13.54 -6.95
N ARG A 155 13.02 -13.66 -8.17
CA ARG A 155 13.49 -14.65 -9.14
C ARG A 155 14.43 -13.92 -10.09
N LEU A 156 15.73 -14.13 -9.89
CA LEU A 156 16.76 -13.83 -10.88
C LEU A 156 16.28 -14.31 -12.24
N LEU A 157 16.06 -13.38 -13.16
CA LEU A 157 15.77 -13.65 -14.56
C LEU A 157 17.01 -14.30 -15.20
N ARG A 158 17.14 -15.62 -15.06
CA ARG A 158 17.95 -16.42 -15.99
C ARG A 158 17.08 -16.73 -17.19
N GLY A 159 17.39 -16.08 -18.29
CA GLY A 159 16.72 -16.28 -19.57
C GLY A 159 16.75 -17.74 -20.03
N ARG A 160 15.74 -18.10 -20.81
CA ARG A 160 15.85 -19.18 -21.77
C ARG A 160 15.04 -18.82 -23.01
N MET A 161 15.76 -18.73 -24.12
CA MET A 161 15.23 -18.67 -25.47
C MET A 161 14.74 -20.06 -25.93
N LYS A 162 13.84 -20.03 -26.94
CA LYS A 162 13.38 -21.08 -27.86
C LYS A 162 12.33 -22.04 -27.26
N GLU A 163 11.25 -22.41 -27.95
CA GLU A 163 11.10 -22.71 -29.39
C GLU A 163 9.81 -22.13 -30.01
N LYS A 164 9.89 -21.76 -31.30
CA LYS A 164 8.72 -21.58 -32.18
C LYS A 164 8.26 -22.97 -32.62
N VAL A 165 6.99 -23.29 -32.41
CA VAL A 165 6.32 -24.36 -33.14
C VAL A 165 5.88 -23.80 -34.48
N VAL A 166 6.26 -24.50 -35.54
CA VAL A 166 5.87 -24.27 -36.93
C VAL A 166 4.63 -25.11 -37.19
N ASP A 167 3.59 -24.50 -37.76
CA ASP A 167 2.61 -25.17 -38.61
C ASP A 167 2.67 -24.51 -40.00
#